data_AF-A0AA35IBG4-F1
#
_entry.id   AF-A0AA35IBG4-F1
#
_cell.length_a   1.000
_cell.length_b   1.000
_cell.length_c   1.000
_cell.angle_alpha   90.00
_cell.angle_beta   90.00
_cell.angle_gamma   90.00
#
_symmetry.space_group_name_H-M   'P 1'
#
loop_
_entity.id
_entity.type
_entity.pdbx_description
1 polymer ?
#
loop_
_entity_poly.entity_id
_entity_poly.type
_entity_poly.pdbx_seq_one_letter_code
_entity_poly.pdbx_strand_id
1 'polypeptide(L)' 'MSSRTYLSSLERGLKSPTLEKINQLAGTLDVHPLTILVATYVTRDADLDVEGLFQTVKDELAEMSSFQDLSQ' A
#
# COMPACT_ATOMS: atom_id res chain seq x y z
N MET A 1 -10.33 -19.63 -20.61
CA MET A 1 -9.41 -18.48 -20.83
C MET A 1 -9.64 -17.39 -19.77
N SER A 2 -9.45 -17.68 -18.47
CA SER A 2 -9.77 -16.68 -17.42
C SER A 2 -8.76 -16.54 -16.28
N SER A 3 -7.61 -17.23 -16.32
CA SER A 3 -6.51 -16.94 -15.39
C SER A 3 -5.53 -15.90 -15.97
N ARG A 4 -5.21 -16.01 -17.27
CA ARG A 4 -4.27 -15.09 -17.96
C ARG A 4 -4.82 -13.67 -18.18
N THR A 5 -6.14 -13.51 -18.36
CA THR A 5 -6.76 -12.19 -18.61
C THR A 5 -6.87 -11.35 -17.33
N TYR A 6 -7.17 -12.00 -16.20
CA TYR A 6 -7.23 -11.34 -14.88
C TYR A 6 -5.84 -10.89 -14.43
N LEU A 7 -4.81 -11.72 -14.62
CA LEU A 7 -3.43 -11.40 -14.29
C LEU A 7 -2.91 -10.20 -15.10
N SER A 8 -3.18 -10.14 -16.41
CA SER A 8 -2.75 -8.99 -17.23
C SER A 8 -3.42 -7.66 -16.85
N SER A 9 -4.59 -7.71 -16.19
CA SER A 9 -5.28 -6.50 -15.71
C SER A 9 -4.71 -5.99 -14.38
N LEU A 10 -4.17 -6.90 -13.57
CA LEU A 10 -3.44 -6.58 -12.35
C LEU A 10 -2.07 -5.95 -12.67
N GLU A 11 -1.34 -6.50 -13.64
CA GLU A 11 0.00 -6.02 -14.05
C GLU A 11 -0.02 -4.64 -14.71
N ARG A 12 -1.17 -4.19 -15.23
CA ARG A 12 -1.33 -2.88 -15.89
C ARG A 12 -1.91 -1.79 -14.98
N GLY A 13 -2.05 -2.03 -13.67
CA GLY A 13 -2.62 -1.05 -12.73
C GLY A 13 -4.11 -0.75 -12.94
N LEU A 14 -4.85 -1.60 -13.66
CA LEU A 14 -6.27 -1.40 -14.00
C LEU A 14 -7.24 -1.79 -12.88
N LYS A 15 -6.74 -2.37 -11.79
CA LYS A 15 -7.52 -2.63 -10.56
C LYS A 15 -6.67 -2.32 -9.35
N SER A 16 -7.03 -1.31 -8.58
CA SER A 16 -6.55 -1.15 -7.21
C SER A 16 -7.11 -2.33 -6.41
N PRO A 17 -6.29 -3.34 -6.03
CA PRO A 17 -6.80 -4.44 -5.21
C PRO A 17 -7.39 -3.85 -3.94
N THR A 18 -8.58 -4.32 -3.55
CA THR A 18 -9.18 -3.89 -2.28
C THR A 18 -8.28 -4.32 -1.12
N LEU A 19 -8.36 -3.62 0.01
CA LEU A 19 -7.65 -4.02 1.23
C LEU A 19 -7.95 -5.48 1.62
N GLU A 20 -9.18 -5.95 1.36
CA GLU A 20 -9.56 -7.36 1.55
C GLU A 20 -8.71 -8.32 0.71
N LYS A 21 -8.46 -8.00 -0.56
CA LYS A 21 -7.61 -8.82 -1.44
C LYS A 21 -6.14 -8.80 -1.00
N ILE A 22 -5.67 -7.66 -0.50
CA ILE A 22 -4.32 -7.53 0.06
C ILE A 22 -4.20 -8.39 1.32
N ASN A 23 -5.19 -8.37 2.22
CA ASN A 23 -5.23 -9.22 3.42
C ASN A 23 -5.20 -10.72 3.08
N GLN A 24 -5.98 -11.15 2.08
CA GLN A 24 -5.97 -12.54 1.62
C GLN A 24 -4.60 -12.96 1.07
N LEU A 25 -3.97 -12.09 0.29
CA LEU A 25 -2.63 -12.34 -0.25
C LEU A 25 -1.57 -12.39 0.86
N ALA A 26 -1.65 -11.45 1.80
CA ALA A 26 -0.76 -11.36 2.96
C ALA A 26 -0.84 -12.64 3.82
N GLY A 27 -2.05 -13.14 4.09
CA GLY A 27 -2.24 -14.40 4.80
C GLY A 27 -1.72 -15.63 4.06
N THR A 28 -1.71 -15.60 2.72
CA THR A 28 -1.13 -16.69 1.90
C THR A 28 0.40 -16.68 1.95
N LEU A 29 0.99 -15.48 2.07
CA LEU A 29 2.45 -15.27 2.12
C LEU A 29 3.02 -15.27 3.55
N ASP A 30 2.16 -15.41 4.57
CA ASP A 30 2.52 -15.30 5.99
C ASP A 30 3.23 -13.98 6.35
N VAL A 31 2.77 -12.87 5.74
CA VAL A 31 3.30 -11.52 5.98
C VAL A 31 2.18 -10.56 6.38
N HIS A 32 2.54 -9.42 6.95
CA HIS A 32 1.58 -8.38 7.25
C HIS A 32 1.11 -7.70 5.93
N PRO A 33 -0.18 -7.38 5.74
CA PRO A 33 -0.70 -6.70 4.54
C PRO A 33 0.00 -5.36 4.25
N LEU A 34 0.42 -4.63 5.29
CA LEU A 34 1.20 -3.40 5.15
C LEU A 34 2.57 -3.65 4.50
N THR A 35 3.19 -4.82 4.72
CA THR A 35 4.47 -5.19 4.08
C THR A 35 4.32 -5.26 2.56
N ILE A 36 3.21 -5.81 2.07
CA ILE A 36 2.91 -5.85 0.63
C ILE A 36 2.74 -4.43 0.09
N LEU A 37 1.97 -3.59 0.79
CA LEU A 37 1.77 -2.20 0.39
C LEU A 37 3.10 -1.45 0.31
N VAL A 38 3.91 -1.46 1.37
CA VAL A 38 5.23 -0.82 1.41
C VAL A 38 6.11 -1.32 0.28
N ALA A 39 6.18 -2.64 0.07
CA ALA A 39 6.95 -3.21 -1.03
C ALA A 39 6.47 -2.70 -2.41
N THR A 40 5.16 -2.55 -2.61
CA THR A 40 4.63 -2.04 -3.88
C THR A 40 4.93 -0.56 -4.11
N TYR A 41 4.97 0.27 -3.06
CA TYR A 41 5.32 1.69 -3.18
C TYR A 41 6.82 1.88 -3.44
N VAL A 42 7.67 1.21 -2.66
CA VAL A 42 9.13 1.23 -2.83
C VAL A 42 9.57 0.64 -4.17
N THR A 43 8.87 -0.38 -4.68
CA THR A 43 9.17 -0.95 -6.02
C THR A 43 8.75 -0.02 -7.16
N ARG A 44 7.73 0.83 -6.95
CA ARG A 44 7.26 1.79 -7.96
C ARG A 44 8.11 3.04 -8.00
N ASP A 45 8.65 3.46 -6.88
CA ASP A 45 9.41 4.69 -6.72
C ASP A 45 10.84 4.35 -6.28
N ALA A 46 11.75 4.24 -7.25
CA ALA A 46 13.09 3.70 -7.04
C ALA A 46 13.98 4.57 -6.12
N ASP A 47 13.63 5.85 -5.96
CA ASP A 47 14.31 6.79 -5.07
C ASP A 47 13.73 6.77 -3.63
N LEU A 48 12.63 6.05 -3.40
CA LEU A 48 11.97 5.96 -2.11
C LEU A 48 12.40 4.70 -1.38
N ASP A 49 13.15 4.86 -0.30
CA ASP A 49 13.46 3.75 0.60
C ASP A 49 12.35 3.54 1.65
N VAL A 50 12.42 2.39 2.34
CA VAL A 50 11.41 2.01 3.33
C VAL A 50 11.36 3.02 4.46
N GLU A 51 12.51 3.47 4.95
CA GLU A 51 12.58 4.41 6.07
C GLU A 51 12.01 5.78 5.71
N GLY A 52 12.32 6.31 4.52
CA GLY A 52 11.78 7.54 3.99
C GLY A 52 10.27 7.49 3.84
N LEU A 53 9.72 6.41 3.28
CA LEU A 53 8.26 6.23 3.19
C LEU A 53 7.60 6.23 4.57
N PHE A 54 8.16 5.51 5.54
CA PHE A 54 7.60 5.50 6.89
C PHE A 54 7.74 6.85 7.60
N GLN A 55 8.78 7.62 7.32
CA GLN A 55 8.94 8.97 7.86
C GLN A 55 7.85 9.91 7.30
N THR A 56 7.65 9.92 5.97
CA THR A 56 6.59 10.71 5.33
C THR A 56 5.21 10.39 5.92
N VAL A 57 4.86 9.11 6.03
CA VAL A 57 3.55 8.70 6.58
C VAL A 57 3.38 9.15 8.04
N LYS A 58 4.44 9.08 8.86
CA LYS A 58 4.39 9.56 10.24
C LYS A 58 4.15 11.07 10.32
N ASP A 59 4.84 11.83 9.48
CA ASP A 59 4.69 13.29 9.44
C ASP A 59 3.28 13.68 8.99
N GLU A 60 2.76 13.06 7.93
CA GLU A 60 1.38 13.26 7.45
C GLU A 60 0.32 12.93 8.52
N LEU A 61 0.52 11.84 9.27
CA LEU A 61 -0.38 11.45 10.37
C LEU A 61 -0.32 12.43 11.54
N ALA A 62 0.87 12.92 11.89
CA ALA A 62 1.04 13.93 12.92
C ALA A 62 0.34 15.24 12.52
N GLU A 63 0.49 15.66 11.27
CA GLU A 63 -0.23 16.82 10.73
C GLU A 63 -1.75 16.60 10.79
N MET A 64 -2.26 15.46 10.29
CA MET A 64 -3.70 15.14 10.35
C MET A 64 -4.26 15.16 11.78
N SER A 65 -3.52 14.64 12.76
CA SER A 65 -3.94 14.66 14.16
C SER A 65 -4.02 16.09 14.72
N SER A 66 -3.09 16.96 14.33
CA SER A 66 -3.09 18.36 14.75
C SER A 66 -4.27 19.18 14.15
N PHE A 67 -4.78 18.78 12.98
CA PHE A 67 -5.99 19.39 12.40
C PHE A 67 -7.26 19.02 13.16
N GLN A 68 -7.30 17.86 13.84
CA GLN A 68 -8.46 17.48 14.66
C GLN A 68 -8.53 18.29 15.96
N ASP A 69 -7.40 18.63 16.56
CA ASP A 69 -7.33 19.47 17.78
C ASP A 69 -7.72 20.94 17.54
N LEU A 70 -7.55 21.48 16.33
CA LEU A 70 -7.95 22.85 15.97
C LEU A 70 -9.44 22.98 15.58
N SER A 71 -10.16 21.87 15.53
CA SER A 71 -11.58 21.81 15.16
C SER A 71 -12.53 21.57 16.35
N GLN A 72 -12.02 21.66 17.59
CA GLN A 72 -12.79 21.62 18.84
C GLN A 72 -12.98 23.03 19.43
#